data_AF-A0A6A3H9W8-F1
#
_entry.id   AF-A0A6A3H9W8-F1
#
_cell.length_a   1.000
_cell.length_b   1.000
_cell.length_c   1.000
_cell.angle_alpha   90.00
_cell.angle_beta   90.00
_cell.angle_gamma   90.00
#
_symmetry.space_group_name_H-M   'P 1'
#
loop_
_entity.id
_entity.type
_entity.pdbx_description
1 polymer ?
#
loop_
_entity_poly.entity_id
_entity_poly.type
_entity_poly.pdbx_seq_one_letter_code
_entity_poly.pdbx_strand_id
1 'polypeptide(L)'
;MLCRLLTAALTFASVVTAAPSTVSAATSFGYTTGSDKYIISTGKGLTVTMKQSTCDITSIKYNGKELQYKSKATHANSGLGKVTSSIKTLSDSKKTIRVVCKATGLEQTYLFRPNENVIYMGTYHSSDRVLPELRFLARLDRTVVNAGIKEATIESGMTAIEAEDVVSNSKGLTRSKYYSGVPFIDDDVHGVKSSAAGVYFVISNLGYETSSGGPFFRDINNKFDVSNELTFYMNSDHTRTEDYRYGFHGPYALAFTSGAAPSASSLDFFQNLGLTGFVPSAKRGKMSGTITDSKSVLGESNVVVGFSNAAAQYWVKVAAGKKTFTSPLMKAGRYTATVYKKQLAVGTASVLIKAGSTKIQSIAVSYNMTSKPIWRIGEWDGTPDGFLNADKIHKMHPSDSRMSAWKALTFKAGSDANSAFPMAQFRGVNDPITIRFSLTAAQAKTSRTLKIGLTLAQSSARSSVTVNGKWTAAVPASVAVKTRGVTRGVTVGNYKLYEYTIPSSALVAGANTIKLTVASGASDPAEKFLAASVVFDALELV
;
A
#
# COMPACT_ATOMS: atom_id res chain seq x y z
N MET A 1 68.42 65.85 -22.83
CA MET A 1 67.31 64.95 -23.25
C MET A 1 67.95 63.68 -23.80
N LEU A 2 68.35 62.68 -23.01
CA LEU A 2 67.60 61.76 -22.15
C LEU A 2 66.41 61.07 -22.85
N CYS A 3 66.61 59.80 -23.25
CA CYS A 3 65.78 58.64 -22.85
C CYS A 3 66.34 57.37 -23.56
N ARG A 4 67.32 56.67 -22.97
CA ARG A 4 67.19 55.39 -22.23
C ARG A 4 66.32 54.33 -22.94
N LEU A 5 67.00 53.36 -23.57
CA LEU A 5 66.47 52.03 -23.89
C LEU A 5 66.12 51.28 -22.59
N LEU A 6 64.92 50.71 -22.53
CA LEU A 6 64.55 49.67 -21.58
C LEU A 6 64.37 48.34 -22.33
N THR A 7 65.21 47.37 -21.98
CA THR A 7 65.07 45.96 -22.36
C THR A 7 64.09 45.30 -21.39
N ALA A 8 62.93 44.87 -21.86
CA ALA A 8 61.97 44.10 -21.07
C ALA A 8 62.22 42.60 -21.28
N ALA A 9 62.67 41.90 -20.24
CA ALA A 9 62.74 40.45 -20.20
C ALA A 9 61.35 39.86 -19.91
N LEU A 10 60.79 39.09 -20.84
CA LEU A 10 59.58 38.30 -20.60
C LEU A 10 59.94 37.02 -19.81
N THR A 11 59.52 36.96 -18.55
CA THR A 11 59.50 35.72 -17.77
C THR A 11 58.19 34.97 -18.06
N PHE A 12 58.28 33.81 -18.69
CA PHE A 12 57.15 32.88 -18.83
C PHE A 12 56.88 32.22 -17.47
N ALA A 13 55.82 32.64 -16.78
CA ALA A 13 55.28 31.94 -15.63
C ALA A 13 54.38 30.79 -16.10
N SER A 14 54.87 29.56 -15.97
CA SER A 14 54.10 28.34 -16.21
C SER A 14 53.00 28.18 -15.16
N VAL A 15 51.78 28.60 -15.48
CA VAL A 15 50.60 28.30 -14.66
C VAL A 15 50.22 26.84 -14.91
N VAL A 16 50.63 25.94 -14.01
CA VAL A 16 50.13 24.57 -13.97
C VAL A 16 48.70 24.63 -13.41
N THR A 17 47.71 24.71 -14.28
CA THR A 17 46.32 24.48 -13.90
C THR A 17 46.15 23.00 -13.56
N ALA A 18 46.10 22.68 -12.26
CA ALA A 18 45.75 21.34 -11.81
C ALA A 18 44.36 20.97 -12.34
N ALA A 19 44.29 19.98 -13.22
CA ALA A 19 43.03 19.43 -13.70
C ALA A 19 42.19 18.96 -12.49
N PRO A 20 40.86 19.21 -12.46
CA PRO A 20 40.01 18.68 -11.41
C PRO A 20 40.15 17.16 -11.40
N SER A 21 40.39 16.59 -10.21
CA SER A 21 40.51 15.15 -10.00
C SER A 21 39.23 14.46 -10.49
N THR A 22 39.30 13.88 -11.68
CA THR A 22 38.26 13.00 -12.20
C THR A 22 38.26 11.76 -11.32
N VAL A 23 37.35 11.71 -10.35
CA VAL A 23 37.12 10.51 -9.55
C VAL A 23 36.61 9.42 -10.51
N SER A 24 37.52 8.55 -10.95
CA SER A 24 37.18 7.40 -11.77
C SER A 24 36.29 6.45 -10.97
N ALA A 25 35.24 5.93 -11.61
CA ALA A 25 34.40 4.92 -11.00
C ALA A 25 35.25 3.66 -10.72
N ALA A 26 35.22 3.17 -9.48
CA ALA A 26 35.86 1.89 -9.15
C ALA A 26 35.22 0.78 -9.99
N THR A 27 36.00 0.07 -10.81
CA THR A 27 35.52 -1.11 -11.54
C THR A 27 35.45 -2.35 -10.63
N SER A 28 36.21 -2.36 -9.54
CA SER A 28 36.15 -3.34 -8.46
C SER A 28 35.14 -2.93 -7.37
N PHE A 29 34.71 -3.90 -6.56
CA PHE A 29 33.89 -3.62 -5.39
C PHE A 29 34.62 -2.67 -4.42
N GLY A 30 33.97 -1.58 -4.01
CA GLY A 30 34.58 -0.56 -3.17
C GLY A 30 33.82 0.76 -3.19
N TYR A 31 34.37 1.76 -2.51
CA TYR A 31 33.87 3.12 -2.62
C TYR A 31 35.00 4.14 -2.61
N THR A 32 34.74 5.30 -3.20
CA THR A 32 35.57 6.50 -3.06
C THR A 32 34.74 7.60 -2.40
N THR A 33 35.43 8.47 -1.66
CA THR A 33 34.85 9.65 -1.05
C THR A 33 35.53 10.89 -1.63
N GLY A 34 34.76 11.96 -1.80
CA GLY A 34 35.26 13.21 -2.38
C GLY A 34 34.31 14.38 -2.10
N SER A 35 34.45 15.47 -2.84
CA SER A 35 33.67 16.72 -2.75
C SER A 35 32.15 16.50 -2.67
N ASP A 36 31.65 16.33 -1.45
CA ASP A 36 30.26 16.00 -1.10
C ASP A 36 29.73 14.73 -1.79
N LYS A 37 30.57 13.72 -2.05
CA LYS A 37 30.15 12.49 -2.76
C LYS A 37 30.64 11.21 -2.11
N TYR A 38 29.77 10.21 -2.11
CA TYR A 38 30.14 8.80 -2.02
C TYR A 38 29.89 8.15 -3.39
N ILE A 39 30.90 7.51 -3.96
CA ILE A 39 30.77 6.73 -5.20
C ILE A 39 31.03 5.28 -4.85
N ILE A 40 30.01 4.44 -4.93
CA ILE A 40 30.05 3.03 -4.53
C ILE A 40 29.93 2.16 -5.76
N SER A 41 30.80 1.16 -5.90
CA SER A 41 30.74 0.16 -6.96
C SER A 41 30.52 -1.23 -6.37
N THR A 42 29.65 -2.00 -7.00
CA THR A 42 29.38 -3.41 -6.61
C THR A 42 30.39 -4.38 -7.22
N GLY A 43 31.20 -3.95 -8.19
CA GLY A 43 32.12 -4.82 -8.94
C GLY A 43 31.46 -5.74 -9.99
N LYS A 44 30.12 -5.70 -10.13
CA LYS A 44 29.36 -6.50 -11.13
C LYS A 44 28.65 -5.67 -12.20
N GLY A 45 28.70 -4.34 -12.09
CA GLY A 45 28.11 -3.44 -13.09
C GLY A 45 27.18 -2.38 -12.51
N LEU A 46 26.93 -2.37 -11.20
CA LEU A 46 26.23 -1.29 -10.53
C LEU A 46 27.21 -0.30 -9.89
N THR A 47 27.08 0.97 -10.23
CA THR A 47 27.78 2.09 -9.57
C THR A 47 26.74 3.13 -9.13
N VAL A 48 26.81 3.54 -7.87
CA VAL A 48 25.88 4.49 -7.25
C VAL A 48 26.65 5.70 -6.75
N THR A 49 26.20 6.91 -7.11
CA THR A 49 26.73 8.16 -6.55
C THR A 49 25.71 8.79 -5.62
N MET A 50 26.14 9.08 -4.40
CA MET A 50 25.31 9.70 -3.35
C MET A 50 25.93 11.02 -2.91
N LYS A 51 25.11 12.01 -2.57
CA LYS A 51 25.58 13.23 -1.89
C LYS A 51 25.79 12.97 -0.41
N GLN A 52 26.90 13.42 0.18
CA GLN A 52 27.13 13.22 1.63
C GLN A 52 26.22 14.12 2.48
N SER A 53 25.96 15.33 2.02
CA SER A 53 25.18 16.38 2.70
C SER A 53 23.69 16.07 2.82
N THR A 54 23.15 15.23 1.92
CA THR A 54 21.71 14.97 1.80
C THR A 54 21.34 13.49 1.70
N CYS A 55 22.32 12.63 1.38
CA CYS A 55 22.11 11.23 1.03
C CYS A 55 21.18 10.97 -0.16
N ASP A 56 20.97 11.99 -0.99
CA ASP A 56 20.34 11.85 -2.29
C ASP A 56 21.23 10.98 -3.20
N ILE A 57 20.63 9.96 -3.82
CA ILE A 57 21.25 9.20 -4.91
C ILE A 57 21.09 10.03 -6.19
N THR A 58 22.21 10.43 -6.77
CA THR A 58 22.30 11.36 -7.92
C THR A 58 22.80 10.71 -9.20
N SER A 59 23.30 9.48 -9.13
CA SER A 59 23.59 8.63 -10.29
C SER A 59 23.43 7.16 -9.90
N ILE A 60 22.84 6.39 -10.80
CA ILE A 60 22.67 4.94 -10.72
C ILE A 60 23.08 4.38 -12.08
N LYS A 61 24.33 3.96 -12.22
CA LYS A 61 24.83 3.34 -13.44
C LYS A 61 24.73 1.84 -13.36
N TYR A 62 23.99 1.23 -14.27
CA TYR A 62 23.88 -0.22 -14.42
C TYR A 62 24.41 -0.64 -15.78
N ASN A 63 25.45 -1.47 -15.82
CA ASN A 63 26.13 -1.92 -17.04
C ASN A 63 26.44 -0.78 -18.02
N GLY A 64 26.95 0.33 -17.48
CA GLY A 64 27.32 1.53 -18.25
C GLY A 64 26.15 2.45 -18.65
N LYS A 65 24.89 2.10 -18.33
CA LYS A 65 23.72 2.94 -18.58
C LYS A 65 23.35 3.73 -17.33
N GLU A 66 23.22 5.05 -17.46
CA GLU A 66 22.68 5.90 -16.40
C GLU A 66 21.17 5.68 -16.30
N LEU A 67 20.71 5.27 -15.12
CA LEU A 67 19.30 5.04 -14.84
C LEU A 67 18.69 6.16 -13.99
N GLN A 68 19.47 6.97 -13.29
CA GLN A 68 18.96 8.03 -12.42
C GLN A 68 18.39 9.19 -13.26
N TYR A 69 17.19 9.64 -12.92
CA TYR A 69 16.63 10.85 -13.53
C TYR A 69 17.46 12.08 -13.15
N LYS A 70 17.91 12.85 -14.15
CA LYS A 70 18.87 13.95 -13.98
C LYS A 70 18.37 15.13 -13.15
N SER A 71 17.06 15.39 -13.15
CA SER A 71 16.50 16.63 -12.56
C SER A 71 15.99 16.46 -11.13
N LYS A 72 15.79 15.22 -10.66
CA LYS A 72 15.37 14.93 -9.27
C LYS A 72 16.02 13.63 -8.80
N ALA A 73 16.58 13.66 -7.59
CA ALA A 73 17.28 12.54 -7.00
C ALA A 73 16.36 11.40 -6.55
N THR A 74 16.96 10.22 -6.37
CA THR A 74 16.38 9.07 -5.66
C THR A 74 16.69 9.20 -4.16
N HIS A 75 15.67 9.05 -3.30
CA HIS A 75 15.83 9.26 -1.86
C HIS A 75 14.71 8.66 -1.00
N ALA A 76 14.96 8.62 0.31
CA ALA A 76 13.93 8.42 1.32
C ALA A 76 13.03 9.66 1.46
N ASN A 77 11.74 9.41 1.67
CA ASN A 77 10.63 10.34 1.76
C ASN A 77 10.49 11.27 0.54
N SER A 78 10.76 12.56 0.73
CA SER A 78 10.83 13.58 -0.32
C SER A 78 12.21 14.28 -0.28
N GLY A 79 13.22 13.55 0.18
CA GLY A 79 14.52 14.06 0.58
C GLY A 79 14.62 14.17 2.10
N LEU A 80 15.78 13.80 2.64
CA LEU A 80 16.05 13.92 4.08
C LEU A 80 16.42 15.36 4.48
N GLY A 81 16.68 16.24 3.51
CA GLY A 81 17.25 17.56 3.75
C GLY A 81 18.72 17.43 4.12
N LYS A 82 19.21 18.27 5.04
CA LYS A 82 20.57 18.17 5.56
C LYS A 82 20.68 16.96 6.49
N VAL A 83 21.70 16.13 6.29
CA VAL A 83 21.96 14.93 7.10
C VAL A 83 23.38 14.93 7.66
N THR A 84 23.57 14.15 8.73
CA THR A 84 24.90 13.65 9.10
C THR A 84 25.05 12.26 8.47
N SER A 85 25.93 12.14 7.48
CA SER A 85 26.19 10.86 6.81
C SER A 85 27.55 10.26 7.17
N SER A 86 27.64 8.94 7.06
CA SER A 86 28.89 8.19 7.21
C SER A 86 28.88 6.99 6.29
N ILE A 87 30.06 6.61 5.80
CA ILE A 87 30.28 5.39 5.01
C ILE A 87 31.40 4.57 5.65
N LYS A 88 31.24 3.24 5.70
CA LYS A 88 32.32 2.33 6.11
C LYS A 88 32.16 0.94 5.52
N THR A 89 33.26 0.22 5.41
CA THR A 89 33.26 -1.23 5.15
C THR A 89 33.06 -1.97 6.46
N LEU A 90 32.12 -2.91 6.51
CA LEU A 90 31.88 -3.77 7.67
C LEU A 90 32.88 -4.92 7.72
N SER A 91 33.13 -5.42 8.92
CA SER A 91 34.00 -6.59 9.16
C SER A 91 33.29 -7.93 8.95
N ASP A 92 32.19 -7.96 8.19
CA ASP A 92 31.51 -9.21 7.83
C ASP A 92 32.25 -9.94 6.69
N SER A 93 31.89 -11.20 6.44
CA SER A 93 32.56 -12.05 5.44
C SER A 93 32.47 -11.50 4.01
N LYS A 94 31.46 -10.68 3.72
CA LYS A 94 31.24 -10.05 2.42
C LYS A 94 31.83 -8.65 2.31
N LYS A 95 32.48 -8.12 3.36
CA LYS A 95 33.00 -6.74 3.39
C LYS A 95 31.93 -5.72 2.97
N THR A 96 30.70 -5.91 3.46
CA THR A 96 29.53 -5.08 3.11
C THR A 96 29.86 -3.60 3.34
N ILE A 97 29.61 -2.75 2.33
CA ILE A 97 29.73 -1.30 2.49
C ILE A 97 28.42 -0.79 3.08
N ARG A 98 28.50 -0.01 4.15
CA ARG A 98 27.35 0.60 4.83
C ARG A 98 27.43 2.11 4.76
N VAL A 99 26.37 2.74 4.26
CA VAL A 99 26.12 4.18 4.37
C VAL A 99 24.98 4.40 5.36
N VAL A 100 25.17 5.30 6.33
CA VAL A 100 24.13 5.71 7.29
C VAL A 100 23.93 7.21 7.16
N CYS A 101 22.67 7.63 7.11
CA CYS A 101 22.25 9.02 6.92
C CYS A 101 21.25 9.41 8.00
N LYS A 102 21.65 10.31 8.91
CA LYS A 102 20.83 10.71 10.05
C LYS A 102 20.25 12.11 9.87
N ALA A 103 18.96 12.22 10.10
CA ALA A 103 18.21 13.47 10.24
C ALA A 103 17.31 13.36 11.49
N THR A 104 16.71 14.47 11.92
CA THR A 104 15.74 14.45 13.02
C THR A 104 14.62 13.45 12.72
N GLY A 105 14.46 12.48 13.63
CA GLY A 105 13.46 11.43 13.57
C GLY A 105 13.63 10.39 12.46
N LEU A 106 14.70 10.46 11.65
CA LEU A 106 14.93 9.51 10.54
C LEU A 106 16.40 9.09 10.45
N GLU A 107 16.63 7.80 10.29
CA GLU A 107 17.94 7.24 9.94
C GLU A 107 17.78 6.28 8.75
N GLN A 108 18.32 6.66 7.59
CA GLN A 108 18.35 5.83 6.40
C GLN A 108 19.67 5.06 6.34
N THR A 109 19.58 3.75 6.15
CA THR A 109 20.74 2.88 5.91
C THR A 109 20.72 2.37 4.48
N TYR A 110 21.89 2.40 3.82
CA TYR A 110 22.14 1.73 2.55
C TYR A 110 23.29 0.72 2.72
N LEU A 111 23.15 -0.46 2.14
CA LEU A 111 24.16 -1.51 2.18
C LEU A 111 24.43 -2.02 0.76
N PHE A 112 25.71 -2.28 0.47
CA PHE A 112 26.18 -2.79 -0.81
C PHE A 112 27.12 -3.97 -0.58
N ARG A 113 26.97 -5.02 -1.40
CA ARG A 113 27.76 -6.25 -1.31
C ARG A 113 28.51 -6.53 -2.62
N PRO A 114 29.68 -7.20 -2.54
CA PRO A 114 30.47 -7.51 -3.71
C PRO A 114 29.70 -8.43 -4.64
N ASN A 115 29.70 -8.08 -5.92
CA ASN A 115 29.08 -8.83 -7.00
C ASN A 115 27.55 -8.99 -6.89
N GLU A 116 26.89 -8.03 -6.26
CA GLU A 116 25.43 -7.95 -6.15
C GLU A 116 24.96 -6.60 -6.67
N ASN A 117 24.19 -6.58 -7.76
CA ASN A 117 23.63 -5.35 -8.31
C ASN A 117 22.36 -4.95 -7.55
N VAL A 118 22.53 -4.67 -6.26
CA VAL A 118 21.44 -4.42 -5.31
C VAL A 118 21.84 -3.31 -4.36
N ILE A 119 20.90 -2.40 -4.08
CA ILE A 119 20.98 -1.43 -2.98
C ILE A 119 20.06 -1.95 -1.87
N TYR A 120 20.63 -2.53 -0.82
CA TYR A 120 19.85 -2.97 0.33
C TYR A 120 19.63 -1.81 1.29
N MET A 121 18.44 -1.75 1.90
CA MET A 121 18.01 -0.57 2.63
C MET A 121 17.20 -0.92 3.88
N GLY A 122 17.19 0.05 4.79
CA GLY A 122 16.33 0.08 5.96
C GLY A 122 16.17 1.51 6.45
N THR A 123 15.00 1.83 7.00
CA THR A 123 14.68 3.18 7.47
C THR A 123 14.22 3.11 8.90
N TYR A 124 14.98 3.69 9.82
CA TYR A 124 14.52 3.90 11.18
C TYR A 124 13.76 5.22 11.26
N HIS A 125 12.57 5.19 11.87
CA HIS A 125 11.67 6.32 12.04
C HIS A 125 11.25 6.43 13.51
N SER A 126 11.56 7.55 14.18
CA SER A 126 11.12 7.83 15.55
C SER A 126 9.95 8.83 15.57
N SER A 127 9.27 8.90 16.71
CA SER A 127 8.19 9.84 16.96
C SER A 127 8.63 11.30 17.06
N ASP A 128 9.94 11.59 17.04
CA ASP A 128 10.47 12.96 17.01
C ASP A 128 10.11 13.69 15.69
N ARG A 129 9.65 12.93 14.68
CA ARG A 129 9.15 13.47 13.41
C ARG A 129 7.91 12.71 12.98
N VAL A 130 6.74 13.33 13.10
CA VAL A 130 5.50 12.78 12.53
C VAL A 130 5.43 13.14 11.05
N LEU A 131 5.18 12.16 10.18
CA LEU A 131 5.06 12.34 8.73
C LEU A 131 3.70 11.81 8.26
N PRO A 132 3.03 12.48 7.30
CA PRO A 132 1.81 11.95 6.68
C PRO A 132 2.07 10.79 5.71
N GLU A 133 3.35 10.57 5.36
CA GLU A 133 3.82 9.42 4.60
C GLU A 133 5.31 9.19 4.80
N LEU A 134 5.74 7.93 4.70
CA LEU A 134 7.13 7.51 4.63
C LEU A 134 7.29 6.54 3.47
N ARG A 135 8.19 6.88 2.54
CA ARG A 135 8.45 6.10 1.32
C ARG A 135 9.93 6.07 0.98
N PHE A 136 10.36 5.15 0.15
CA PHE A 136 11.58 5.28 -0.65
C PHE A 136 11.18 5.45 -2.12
N LEU A 137 11.78 6.42 -2.81
CA LEU A 137 11.38 6.84 -4.15
C LEU A 137 12.59 6.79 -5.08
N ALA A 138 12.62 5.79 -5.96
CA ALA A 138 13.59 5.65 -7.04
C ALA A 138 13.08 6.40 -8.28
N ARG A 139 13.73 7.51 -8.63
CA ARG A 139 13.37 8.33 -9.80
C ARG A 139 14.26 7.95 -10.96
N LEU A 140 13.73 7.12 -11.85
CA LEU A 140 14.47 6.58 -12.98
C LEU A 140 14.25 7.44 -14.24
N ASP A 141 15.28 7.56 -15.06
CA ASP A 141 15.17 8.23 -16.35
C ASP A 141 14.23 7.42 -17.27
N ARG A 142 13.07 8.00 -17.57
CA ARG A 142 12.05 7.35 -18.39
C ARG A 142 12.49 7.12 -19.85
N THR A 143 13.55 7.79 -20.31
CA THR A 143 14.10 7.55 -21.65
C THR A 143 14.91 6.26 -21.71
N VAL A 144 15.39 5.78 -20.55
CA VAL A 144 16.14 4.52 -20.42
C VAL A 144 15.25 3.42 -19.87
N VAL A 145 14.57 3.67 -18.74
CA VAL A 145 13.60 2.74 -18.12
C VAL A 145 12.19 3.14 -18.56
N ASN A 146 11.88 2.84 -19.82
CA ASN A 146 10.76 3.44 -20.57
C ASN A 146 9.41 2.71 -20.48
N ALA A 147 9.28 1.66 -19.69
CA ALA A 147 7.99 1.03 -19.41
C ALA A 147 7.67 1.11 -17.91
N GLY A 148 6.48 1.64 -17.61
CA GLY A 148 5.89 1.66 -16.26
C GLY A 148 4.79 0.61 -16.11
N ILE A 149 4.15 0.62 -14.94
CA ILE A 149 2.88 -0.08 -14.75
C ILE A 149 1.81 0.67 -15.57
N LYS A 150 1.11 -0.06 -16.43
CA LYS A 150 0.19 0.51 -17.43
C LYS A 150 -0.82 1.48 -16.80
N GLU A 151 -1.47 1.06 -15.73
CA GLU A 151 -2.52 1.84 -15.06
C GLU A 151 -1.99 3.10 -14.34
N ALA A 152 -0.68 3.16 -14.10
CA ALA A 152 0.02 4.30 -13.50
C ALA A 152 0.87 5.10 -14.48
N THR A 153 0.71 4.84 -15.79
CA THR A 153 1.41 5.54 -16.86
C THR A 153 0.58 6.70 -17.36
N ILE A 154 1.06 7.92 -17.14
CA ILE A 154 0.46 9.17 -17.64
C ILE A 154 1.00 9.41 -19.05
N GLU A 155 0.11 9.37 -20.04
CA GLU A 155 0.42 9.58 -21.44
C GLU A 155 0.23 11.05 -21.83
N SER A 156 0.85 11.47 -22.93
CA SER A 156 0.67 12.83 -23.46
C SER A 156 -0.81 13.08 -23.80
N GLY A 157 -1.29 14.29 -23.49
CA GLY A 157 -2.68 14.70 -23.71
C GLY A 157 -3.67 14.23 -22.64
N MET A 158 -3.21 13.55 -21.57
CA MET A 158 -4.05 13.29 -20.40
C MET A 158 -4.21 14.53 -19.54
N THR A 159 -5.42 14.77 -19.03
CA THR A 159 -5.76 15.90 -18.16
C THR A 159 -6.26 15.42 -16.81
N ALA A 160 -5.99 16.19 -15.76
CA ALA A 160 -6.51 15.94 -14.42
C ALA A 160 -8.05 15.93 -14.42
N ILE A 161 -8.63 14.96 -13.69
CA ILE A 161 -10.07 14.83 -13.47
C ILE A 161 -10.44 14.77 -11.98
N GLU A 162 -9.45 14.50 -11.11
CA GLU A 162 -9.62 14.51 -9.66
C GLU A 162 -8.29 14.91 -9.03
N ALA A 163 -8.28 16.08 -8.38
CA ALA A 163 -7.04 16.72 -7.90
C ALA A 163 -5.95 16.73 -9.01
N GLU A 164 -4.70 16.47 -8.65
CA GLU A 164 -3.58 16.35 -9.62
C GLU A 164 -3.12 14.90 -9.81
N ASP A 165 -3.83 13.92 -9.24
CA ASP A 165 -3.35 12.53 -9.14
C ASP A 165 -4.19 11.49 -9.88
N VAL A 166 -5.36 11.87 -10.41
CA VAL A 166 -6.12 11.06 -11.38
C VAL A 166 -6.28 11.86 -12.66
N VAL A 167 -5.87 11.25 -13.77
CA VAL A 167 -5.94 11.86 -15.10
C VAL A 167 -6.76 10.99 -16.05
N SER A 168 -7.26 11.59 -17.13
CA SER A 168 -7.94 10.87 -18.22
C SER A 168 -7.50 11.37 -19.59
N ASN A 169 -7.58 10.51 -20.60
CA ASN A 169 -7.45 10.92 -21.99
C ASN A 169 -8.82 11.21 -22.63
N SER A 170 -8.82 11.69 -23.87
CA SER A 170 -10.03 12.00 -24.65
C SER A 170 -10.96 10.81 -24.90
N LYS A 171 -10.50 9.57 -24.68
CA LYS A 171 -11.30 8.33 -24.77
C LYS A 171 -11.89 7.92 -23.42
N GLY A 172 -11.69 8.70 -22.37
CA GLY A 172 -12.13 8.40 -21.01
C GLY A 172 -11.34 7.28 -20.32
N LEU A 173 -10.15 6.92 -20.83
CA LEU A 173 -9.26 6.00 -20.12
C LEU A 173 -8.53 6.77 -19.02
N THR A 174 -8.61 6.25 -17.80
CA THR A 174 -8.09 6.90 -16.60
C THR A 174 -6.80 6.26 -16.14
N ARG A 175 -5.93 7.06 -15.54
CA ARG A 175 -4.62 6.65 -15.01
C ARG A 175 -4.37 7.34 -13.68
N SER A 176 -3.69 6.63 -12.80
CA SER A 176 -3.26 7.17 -11.51
C SER A 176 -2.13 6.33 -10.94
N LYS A 177 -1.20 6.96 -10.25
CA LYS A 177 -0.17 6.29 -9.45
C LYS A 177 -0.78 5.28 -8.47
N TYR A 178 -1.98 5.53 -7.94
CA TYR A 178 -2.67 4.63 -7.00
C TYR A 178 -3.09 3.28 -7.61
N TYR A 179 -3.26 3.23 -8.93
CA TYR A 179 -3.66 1.99 -9.64
C TYR A 179 -2.50 1.01 -9.82
N SER A 180 -1.26 1.44 -9.52
CA SER A 180 -0.12 0.54 -9.42
C SER A 180 -0.16 -0.35 -8.18
N GLY A 181 -0.85 0.08 -7.12
CA GLY A 181 -0.84 -0.60 -5.85
C GLY A 181 -1.46 -2.00 -5.89
N VAL A 182 -0.93 -2.86 -5.03
CA VAL A 182 -1.46 -4.19 -4.73
C VAL A 182 -1.46 -4.38 -3.21
N PRO A 183 -2.27 -5.30 -2.65
CA PRO A 183 -2.26 -5.57 -1.21
C PRO A 183 -0.87 -5.96 -0.71
N PHE A 184 -0.45 -5.44 0.45
CA PHE A 184 0.87 -5.72 1.03
C PHE A 184 1.15 -7.21 1.25
N ILE A 185 0.11 -8.01 1.50
CA ILE A 185 0.21 -9.47 1.60
C ILE A 185 0.60 -10.17 0.28
N ASP A 186 0.51 -9.46 -0.85
CA ASP A 186 0.84 -9.92 -2.20
C ASP A 186 2.02 -9.16 -2.82
N ASP A 187 2.65 -8.25 -2.07
CA ASP A 187 3.60 -7.27 -2.61
C ASP A 187 5.04 -7.48 -2.11
N ASP A 188 5.56 -8.69 -2.33
CA ASP A 188 6.94 -9.04 -1.96
C ASP A 188 7.97 -8.51 -2.98
N VAL A 189 7.57 -8.40 -4.26
CA VAL A 189 8.42 -7.90 -5.36
C VAL A 189 7.58 -7.11 -6.36
N HIS A 190 7.95 -5.86 -6.59
CA HIS A 190 7.38 -5.04 -7.66
C HIS A 190 8.45 -4.20 -8.34
N GLY A 191 8.23 -3.81 -9.58
CA GLY A 191 9.25 -3.10 -10.34
C GLY A 191 8.82 -2.67 -11.73
N VAL A 192 9.79 -2.12 -12.44
CA VAL A 192 9.67 -1.65 -13.82
C VAL A 192 10.84 -2.19 -14.63
N LYS A 193 10.66 -2.32 -15.95
CA LYS A 193 11.70 -2.88 -16.82
C LYS A 193 11.72 -2.22 -18.19
N SER A 194 12.85 -2.36 -18.86
CA SER A 194 13.11 -1.95 -20.24
C SER A 194 14.11 -2.93 -20.87
N SER A 195 14.56 -2.65 -22.09
CA SER A 195 15.70 -3.36 -22.68
C SER A 195 17.04 -3.04 -21.99
N ALA A 196 17.13 -1.92 -21.27
CA ALA A 196 18.37 -1.50 -20.60
C ALA A 196 18.55 -2.11 -19.20
N ALA A 197 17.45 -2.25 -18.45
CA ALA A 197 17.45 -2.77 -17.09
C ALA A 197 16.05 -3.18 -16.63
N GLY A 198 16.01 -4.13 -15.69
CA GLY A 198 14.92 -4.30 -14.75
C GLY A 198 15.29 -3.70 -13.39
N VAL A 199 14.37 -2.94 -12.77
CA VAL A 199 14.56 -2.30 -11.46
C VAL A 199 13.39 -2.69 -10.56
N TYR A 200 13.67 -3.37 -9.47
CA TYR A 200 12.67 -4.00 -8.61
C TYR A 200 12.91 -3.70 -7.14
N PHE A 201 11.86 -3.33 -6.42
CA PHE A 201 11.87 -3.52 -4.97
C PHE A 201 11.70 -5.00 -4.65
N VAL A 202 12.51 -5.46 -3.71
CA VAL A 202 12.34 -6.73 -3.01
C VAL A 202 12.12 -6.41 -1.55
N ILE A 203 10.92 -6.72 -1.05
CA ILE A 203 10.50 -6.42 0.30
C ILE A 203 10.55 -7.73 1.07
N SER A 204 11.31 -7.75 2.16
CA SER A 204 11.43 -8.97 2.97
C SER A 204 10.10 -9.35 3.62
N ASN A 205 10.01 -10.58 4.10
CA ASN A 205 8.90 -11.04 4.94
C ASN A 205 8.72 -10.24 6.25
N LEU A 206 9.73 -9.44 6.66
CA LEU A 206 9.64 -8.50 7.78
C LEU A 206 9.46 -7.05 7.31
N GLY A 207 9.48 -6.79 6.00
CA GLY A 207 9.53 -5.46 5.41
C GLY A 207 8.34 -4.57 5.77
N TYR A 208 7.17 -5.18 5.95
CA TYR A 208 5.94 -4.51 6.34
C TYR A 208 5.66 -4.51 7.85
N GLU A 209 6.58 -5.03 8.69
CA GLU A 209 6.27 -5.23 10.11
C GLU A 209 6.01 -3.93 10.87
N THR A 210 6.57 -2.82 10.39
CA THR A 210 6.41 -1.47 10.96
C THR A 210 5.54 -0.58 10.05
N SER A 211 4.92 -1.16 9.01
CA SER A 211 3.89 -0.47 8.22
C SER A 211 2.57 -0.38 9.00
N SER A 212 1.58 0.31 8.41
CA SER A 212 0.24 0.50 8.98
C SER A 212 -0.85 0.08 8.00
N GLY A 213 -1.97 -0.44 8.51
CA GLY A 213 -3.16 -0.79 7.72
C GLY A 213 -3.39 -2.29 7.55
N GLY A 214 -2.49 -3.13 8.06
CA GLY A 214 -2.63 -4.59 7.99
C GLY A 214 -2.33 -5.20 6.60
N PRO A 215 -2.65 -6.50 6.42
CA PRO A 215 -2.26 -7.26 5.22
C PRO A 215 -2.91 -6.77 3.93
N PHE A 216 -4.09 -6.16 4.01
CA PHE A 216 -4.88 -5.77 2.83
C PHE A 216 -4.68 -4.31 2.43
N PHE A 217 -3.88 -3.57 3.19
CA PHE A 217 -3.46 -2.23 2.81
C PHE A 217 -2.69 -2.28 1.48
N ARG A 218 -2.84 -1.24 0.67
CA ARG A 218 -2.19 -1.12 -0.64
C ARG A 218 -1.77 0.33 -0.83
N ASP A 219 -0.65 0.53 -1.50
CA ASP A 219 -0.12 1.87 -1.74
C ASP A 219 0.54 1.97 -3.12
N ILE A 220 1.08 3.14 -3.45
CA ILE A 220 1.67 3.44 -4.74
C ILE A 220 2.97 2.64 -4.91
N ASN A 221 3.09 1.90 -6.01
CA ASN A 221 4.30 1.20 -6.42
C ASN A 221 5.00 1.89 -7.59
N ASN A 222 4.25 2.57 -8.47
CA ASN A 222 4.80 3.26 -9.62
C ASN A 222 4.01 4.53 -9.98
N LYS A 223 4.73 5.55 -10.47
CA LYS A 223 4.18 6.67 -11.25
C LYS A 223 5.08 6.87 -12.47
N PHE A 224 4.54 6.68 -13.66
CA PHE A 224 5.27 6.95 -14.90
C PHE A 224 4.73 8.25 -15.53
N ASP A 225 5.54 9.30 -15.46
CA ASP A 225 5.20 10.66 -15.89
C ASP A 225 6.49 11.34 -16.39
N VAL A 226 6.94 12.47 -15.81
CA VAL A 226 8.20 13.15 -16.14
C VAL A 226 9.44 12.27 -15.96
N SER A 227 9.35 11.29 -15.06
CA SER A 227 10.30 10.21 -14.81
C SER A 227 9.53 8.91 -14.58
N ASN A 228 10.22 7.78 -14.57
CA ASN A 228 9.65 6.52 -14.12
C ASN A 228 9.94 6.38 -12.61
N GLU A 229 8.97 6.78 -11.78
CA GLU A 229 9.10 6.78 -10.33
C GLU A 229 8.65 5.44 -9.76
N LEU A 230 9.58 4.67 -9.20
CA LEU A 230 9.32 3.42 -8.52
C LEU A 230 9.36 3.66 -7.00
N THR A 231 8.37 3.16 -6.26
CA THR A 231 8.20 3.47 -4.84
C THR A 231 8.00 2.25 -3.97
N PHE A 232 8.59 2.27 -2.78
CA PHE A 232 8.13 1.47 -1.66
C PHE A 232 7.56 2.40 -0.58
N TYR A 233 6.25 2.37 -0.40
CA TYR A 233 5.56 3.12 0.65
C TYR A 233 5.52 2.32 1.95
N MET A 234 6.31 2.76 2.93
CA MET A 234 6.40 2.13 4.24
C MET A 234 5.15 2.46 5.08
N ASN A 235 4.62 3.68 4.98
CA ASN A 235 3.32 4.07 5.50
C ASN A 235 2.81 5.33 4.77
N SER A 236 1.50 5.58 4.84
CA SER A 236 0.88 6.80 4.33
C SER A 236 -0.48 7.05 4.96
N ASP A 237 -1.01 8.25 4.78
CA ASP A 237 -2.41 8.59 5.06
C ASP A 237 -3.36 8.13 3.94
N HIS A 238 -2.93 7.32 2.96
CA HIS A 238 -3.77 6.83 1.88
C HIS A 238 -4.78 5.79 2.37
N THR A 239 -6.00 6.22 2.69
CA THR A 239 -7.07 5.34 3.20
C THR A 239 -6.66 4.58 4.47
N ARG A 240 -5.83 5.21 5.30
CA ARG A 240 -5.27 4.60 6.52
C ARG A 240 -6.36 4.24 7.55
N THR A 241 -6.22 3.05 8.15
CA THR A 241 -7.14 2.49 9.16
C THR A 241 -6.46 2.24 10.52
N GLU A 242 -5.14 2.34 10.60
CA GLU A 242 -4.36 2.14 11.82
C GLU A 242 -3.44 3.33 12.10
N ASP A 243 -3.02 3.48 13.35
CA ASP A 243 -1.97 4.44 13.70
C ASP A 243 -0.62 4.07 13.10
N TYR A 244 0.26 5.07 12.95
CA TYR A 244 1.64 4.82 12.52
C TYR A 244 2.41 4.07 13.58
N ARG A 245 3.23 3.13 13.13
CA ARG A 245 4.21 2.43 13.94
C ARG A 245 5.58 3.08 13.73
N TYR A 246 6.34 3.20 14.80
CA TYR A 246 7.69 3.76 14.79
C TYR A 246 8.71 2.65 15.03
N GLY A 247 9.92 2.84 14.52
CA GLY A 247 11.01 1.87 14.57
C GLY A 247 11.61 1.63 13.20
N PHE A 248 12.11 0.41 12.99
CA PHE A 248 12.76 0.04 11.73
C PHE A 248 11.75 -0.46 10.70
N HIS A 249 11.65 0.23 9.56
CA HIS A 249 10.94 -0.19 8.36
C HIS A 249 11.90 -0.90 7.41
N GLY A 250 11.47 -2.05 6.86
CA GLY A 250 12.30 -2.98 6.11
C GLY A 250 12.65 -4.25 6.90
N PRO A 251 13.62 -5.05 6.43
CA PRO A 251 14.52 -4.77 5.30
C PRO A 251 13.81 -4.74 3.94
N TYR A 252 14.31 -3.90 3.04
CA TYR A 252 13.90 -3.86 1.64
C TYR A 252 15.13 -3.61 0.76
N ALA A 253 15.03 -3.90 -0.53
CA ALA A 253 16.14 -3.78 -1.46
C ALA A 253 15.67 -3.23 -2.81
N LEU A 254 16.52 -2.46 -3.49
CA LEU A 254 16.34 -2.06 -4.88
C LEU A 254 17.32 -2.87 -5.74
N ALA A 255 16.80 -3.87 -6.46
CA ALA A 255 17.56 -4.82 -7.26
C ALA A 255 17.58 -4.41 -8.75
N PHE A 256 18.74 -4.56 -9.38
CA PHE A 256 18.98 -4.23 -10.78
C PHE A 256 19.33 -5.49 -11.57
N THR A 257 18.49 -5.82 -12.56
CA THR A 257 18.60 -7.04 -13.38
C THR A 257 18.67 -6.69 -14.86
N SER A 258 18.97 -7.69 -15.70
CA SER A 258 18.93 -7.54 -17.15
C SER A 258 17.51 -7.54 -17.73
N GLY A 259 16.47 -7.66 -16.90
CA GLY A 259 15.08 -7.48 -17.32
C GLY A 259 14.06 -8.30 -16.55
N ALA A 260 14.40 -9.50 -16.05
CA ALA A 260 13.49 -10.32 -15.27
C ALA A 260 13.44 -9.87 -13.80
N ALA A 261 12.28 -10.01 -13.15
CA ALA A 261 12.15 -9.76 -11.72
C ALA A 261 12.96 -10.79 -10.93
N PRO A 262 13.64 -10.41 -9.83
CA PRO A 262 14.20 -11.37 -8.90
C PRO A 262 13.08 -12.09 -8.12
N SER A 263 13.41 -13.21 -7.48
CA SER A 263 12.52 -13.85 -6.51
C SER A 263 12.44 -13.04 -5.21
N ALA A 264 11.36 -13.23 -4.44
CA ALA A 264 11.26 -12.75 -3.07
C ALA A 264 12.43 -13.27 -2.20
N SER A 265 12.82 -12.51 -1.19
CA SER A 265 13.97 -12.84 -0.32
C SER A 265 13.73 -12.40 1.12
N SER A 266 14.21 -13.20 2.09
CA SER A 266 14.16 -12.87 3.52
C SER A 266 15.14 -11.76 3.93
N LEU A 267 16.18 -11.50 3.11
CA LEU A 267 17.26 -10.55 3.41
C LEU A 267 17.96 -10.83 4.77
N ASP A 268 18.12 -12.11 5.11
CA ASP A 268 18.60 -12.55 6.44
C ASP A 268 19.98 -12.02 6.84
N PHE A 269 20.81 -11.55 5.91
CA PHE A 269 22.12 -11.02 6.28
C PHE A 269 22.07 -9.76 7.17
N PHE A 270 20.89 -9.12 7.30
CA PHE A 270 20.68 -8.00 8.22
C PHE A 270 20.83 -8.38 9.71
N GLN A 271 20.73 -9.67 10.07
CA GLN A 271 20.65 -10.13 11.47
C GLN A 271 21.71 -9.55 12.42
N ASN A 272 22.95 -9.37 11.94
CA ASN A 272 24.10 -9.04 12.80
C ASN A 272 24.75 -7.69 12.46
N LEU A 273 24.02 -6.79 11.79
CA LEU A 273 24.58 -5.52 11.30
C LEU A 273 24.51 -4.37 12.33
N GLY A 274 23.86 -4.58 13.47
CA GLY A 274 23.70 -3.57 14.52
C GLY A 274 22.99 -2.31 14.03
N LEU A 275 21.90 -2.47 13.27
CA LEU A 275 21.13 -1.36 12.72
C LEU A 275 20.14 -0.83 13.75
N THR A 276 20.00 0.49 13.81
CA THR A 276 19.10 1.17 14.74
C THR A 276 17.66 0.68 14.61
N GLY A 277 17.07 0.20 15.70
CA GLY A 277 15.69 -0.29 15.76
C GLY A 277 15.41 -1.64 15.09
N PHE A 278 16.39 -2.24 14.39
CA PHE A 278 16.23 -3.57 13.80
C PHE A 278 16.24 -4.64 14.89
N VAL A 279 15.21 -5.50 14.90
CA VAL A 279 15.10 -6.60 15.87
C VAL A 279 15.52 -7.92 15.19
N PRO A 280 16.61 -8.57 15.61
CA PRO A 280 17.08 -9.79 14.98
C PRO A 280 16.22 -11.00 15.35
N SER A 281 16.28 -12.06 14.54
CA SER A 281 15.55 -13.32 14.68
C SER A 281 15.70 -13.96 16.06
N ALA A 282 16.88 -13.88 16.68
CA ALA A 282 17.13 -14.39 18.03
C ALA A 282 16.31 -13.67 19.12
N LYS A 283 15.78 -12.47 18.85
CA LYS A 283 14.92 -11.69 19.75
C LYS A 283 13.42 -11.79 19.39
N ARG A 284 13.07 -12.71 18.48
CA ARG A 284 11.72 -12.92 17.99
C ARG A 284 11.16 -14.26 18.46
N GLY A 285 9.85 -14.36 18.50
CA GLY A 285 9.13 -15.62 18.71
C GLY A 285 8.18 -15.87 17.54
N LYS A 286 7.37 -16.92 17.64
CA LYS A 286 6.31 -17.21 16.67
C LYS A 286 5.08 -17.79 17.37
N MET A 287 3.97 -17.85 16.64
CA MET A 287 2.77 -18.55 17.04
C MET A 287 2.48 -19.68 16.05
N SER A 288 2.17 -20.87 16.55
CA SER A 288 1.50 -21.90 15.76
C SER A 288 0.13 -22.16 16.36
N GLY A 289 -0.87 -22.39 15.52
CA GLY A 289 -2.24 -22.47 15.99
C GLY A 289 -3.16 -23.23 15.07
N THR A 290 -4.33 -23.54 15.60
CA THR A 290 -5.46 -24.12 14.86
C THR A 290 -6.63 -23.14 14.90
N ILE A 291 -7.35 -23.03 13.79
CA ILE A 291 -8.57 -22.24 13.65
C ILE A 291 -9.76 -23.17 13.92
N THR A 292 -10.54 -22.87 14.95
CA THR A 292 -11.76 -23.60 15.25
C THR A 292 -12.94 -22.89 14.61
N ASP A 293 -13.57 -23.54 13.62
CA ASP A 293 -14.73 -23.01 12.90
C ASP A 293 -15.90 -24.00 13.03
N SER A 294 -16.63 -23.90 14.15
CA SER A 294 -17.75 -24.80 14.46
C SER A 294 -19.02 -24.50 13.68
N LYS A 295 -19.10 -23.32 13.07
CA LYS A 295 -20.26 -22.84 12.29
C LYS A 295 -20.00 -22.85 10.78
N SER A 296 -18.87 -23.38 10.34
CA SER A 296 -18.47 -23.45 8.92
C SER A 296 -18.50 -22.09 8.20
N VAL A 297 -18.10 -21.02 8.89
CA VAL A 297 -18.08 -19.66 8.35
C VAL A 297 -17.04 -19.50 7.24
N LEU A 298 -15.90 -20.18 7.37
CA LEU A 298 -14.78 -20.03 6.45
C LEU A 298 -15.04 -20.70 5.11
N GLY A 299 -15.72 -21.86 5.12
CA GLY A 299 -15.90 -22.69 3.92
C GLY A 299 -14.59 -22.93 3.18
N GLU A 300 -14.63 -22.80 1.85
CA GLU A 300 -13.45 -22.88 0.96
C GLU A 300 -12.77 -21.52 0.70
N SER A 301 -13.09 -20.51 1.50
CA SER A 301 -12.54 -19.16 1.29
C SER A 301 -11.03 -19.12 1.55
N ASN A 302 -10.35 -18.16 0.91
CA ASN A 302 -9.00 -17.80 1.32
C ASN A 302 -9.02 -17.33 2.78
N VAL A 303 -8.10 -17.84 3.60
CA VAL A 303 -8.01 -17.49 5.02
C VAL A 303 -6.67 -16.81 5.28
N VAL A 304 -6.70 -15.72 6.03
CA VAL A 304 -5.50 -15.00 6.49
C VAL A 304 -5.55 -14.91 8.00
N VAL A 305 -4.42 -15.13 8.66
CA VAL A 305 -4.27 -14.79 10.08
C VAL A 305 -3.34 -13.58 10.19
N GLY A 306 -3.88 -12.45 10.63
CA GLY A 306 -3.12 -11.24 10.91
C GLY A 306 -2.79 -11.13 12.40
N PHE A 307 -1.68 -10.48 12.72
CA PHE A 307 -1.24 -10.19 14.08
C PHE A 307 -0.86 -8.73 14.16
N SER A 308 -1.45 -7.96 15.07
CA SER A 308 -1.08 -6.56 15.21
C SER A 308 -1.08 -6.08 16.66
N ASN A 309 -0.23 -5.09 16.92
CA ASN A 309 -0.27 -4.22 18.09
C ASN A 309 0.26 -2.83 17.69
N ALA A 310 0.47 -1.94 18.66
CA ALA A 310 0.97 -0.59 18.42
C ALA A 310 2.41 -0.53 17.86
N ALA A 311 3.20 -1.62 17.99
CA ALA A 311 4.61 -1.65 17.60
C ALA A 311 4.87 -2.42 16.30
N ALA A 312 4.05 -3.42 15.96
CA ALA A 312 4.24 -4.21 14.75
C ALA A 312 2.96 -4.87 14.21
N GLN A 313 3.00 -5.24 12.93
CA GLN A 313 2.01 -6.05 12.23
C GLN A 313 2.66 -7.25 11.50
N TYR A 314 1.94 -8.36 11.38
CA TYR A 314 2.36 -9.56 10.65
C TYR A 314 1.14 -10.28 10.09
N TRP A 315 1.36 -11.20 9.15
CA TRP A 315 0.30 -12.05 8.63
C TRP A 315 0.84 -13.38 8.10
N VAL A 316 -0.07 -14.33 7.90
CA VAL A 316 0.17 -15.57 7.17
C VAL A 316 -1.08 -15.98 6.42
N LYS A 317 -0.92 -16.40 5.16
CA LYS A 317 -1.98 -17.06 4.37
C LYS A 317 -2.13 -18.50 4.86
N VAL A 318 -3.37 -18.94 5.05
CA VAL A 318 -3.70 -20.32 5.38
C VAL A 318 -4.24 -20.98 4.11
N ALA A 319 -3.65 -22.09 3.72
CA ALA A 319 -4.06 -22.80 2.51
C ALA A 319 -5.53 -23.27 2.62
N ALA A 320 -6.25 -23.25 1.50
CA ALA A 320 -7.64 -23.72 1.43
C ALA A 320 -7.78 -25.12 2.05
N GLY A 321 -8.85 -25.33 2.81
CA GLY A 321 -9.11 -26.58 3.55
C GLY A 321 -8.19 -26.85 4.75
N LYS A 322 -7.12 -26.07 4.96
CA LYS A 322 -6.29 -26.16 6.17
C LYS A 322 -6.85 -25.26 7.27
N LYS A 323 -6.73 -25.73 8.51
CA LYS A 323 -7.09 -24.96 9.71
C LYS A 323 -5.89 -24.68 10.60
N THR A 324 -4.68 -25.06 10.21
CA THR A 324 -3.46 -24.82 10.98
C THR A 324 -2.61 -23.73 10.33
N PHE A 325 -1.90 -22.97 11.14
CA PHE A 325 -1.01 -21.90 10.67
C PHE A 325 0.23 -21.78 11.56
N THR A 326 1.27 -21.16 11.01
CA THR A 326 2.43 -20.68 11.77
C THR A 326 2.73 -19.27 11.32
N SER A 327 2.83 -18.33 12.27
CA SER A 327 3.16 -16.93 11.99
C SER A 327 4.59 -16.79 11.47
N PRO A 328 4.93 -15.66 10.84
CA PRO A 328 6.32 -15.21 10.72
C PRO A 328 7.00 -15.08 12.09
N LEU A 329 8.31 -14.79 12.09
CA LEU A 329 9.02 -14.39 13.30
C LEU A 329 8.59 -12.98 13.74
N MET A 330 7.96 -12.90 14.91
CA MET A 330 7.38 -11.68 15.45
C MET A 330 8.25 -11.12 16.57
N LYS A 331 8.38 -9.79 16.64
CA LYS A 331 8.90 -9.09 17.83
C LYS A 331 8.15 -9.57 19.07
N ALA A 332 8.85 -9.79 20.18
CA ALA A 332 8.21 -10.15 21.44
C ALA A 332 7.19 -9.06 21.85
N GLY A 333 6.04 -9.48 22.36
CA GLY A 333 4.94 -8.57 22.70
C GLY A 333 3.58 -9.25 22.72
N ARG A 334 2.58 -8.52 23.21
CA ARG A 334 1.17 -8.93 23.14
C ARG A 334 0.55 -8.43 21.84
N TYR A 335 -0.12 -9.32 21.11
CA TYR A 335 -0.76 -9.03 19.83
C TYR A 335 -2.24 -9.40 19.89
N THR A 336 -3.03 -8.70 19.09
CA THR A 336 -4.33 -9.18 18.62
C THR A 336 -4.09 -10.04 17.39
N ALA A 337 -4.33 -11.33 17.51
CA ALA A 337 -4.39 -12.25 16.38
C ALA A 337 -5.81 -12.26 15.82
N THR A 338 -5.97 -12.10 14.50
CA THR A 338 -7.27 -12.01 13.81
C THR A 338 -7.31 -13.00 12.67
N VAL A 339 -8.34 -13.85 12.64
CA VAL A 339 -8.66 -14.72 11.51
C VAL A 339 -9.58 -13.95 10.56
N TYR A 340 -9.20 -13.90 9.29
CA TYR A 340 -9.98 -13.27 8.23
C TYR A 340 -10.51 -14.34 7.25
N LYS A 341 -11.80 -14.25 6.91
CA LYS A 341 -12.38 -14.90 5.73
C LYS A 341 -12.24 -13.91 4.57
N LYS A 342 -11.36 -14.18 3.61
CA LYS A 342 -10.77 -13.18 2.72
C LYS A 342 -10.29 -11.96 3.52
N GLN A 343 -11.10 -10.90 3.62
CA GLN A 343 -10.78 -9.65 4.31
C GLN A 343 -11.71 -9.35 5.49
N LEU A 344 -12.78 -10.13 5.69
CA LEU A 344 -13.68 -10.00 6.84
C LEU A 344 -13.06 -10.61 8.09
N ALA A 345 -12.89 -9.83 9.15
CA ALA A 345 -12.47 -10.33 10.44
C ALA A 345 -13.57 -11.23 11.05
N VAL A 346 -13.27 -12.50 11.28
CA VAL A 346 -14.25 -13.49 11.75
C VAL A 346 -13.92 -14.14 13.09
N GLY A 347 -12.73 -13.91 13.63
CA GLY A 347 -12.34 -14.38 14.95
C GLY A 347 -11.09 -13.67 15.45
N THR A 348 -10.97 -13.49 16.76
CA THR A 348 -9.82 -12.81 17.37
C THR A 348 -9.34 -13.53 18.62
N ALA A 349 -8.07 -13.34 18.96
CA ALA A 349 -7.49 -13.79 20.23
C ALA A 349 -6.36 -12.83 20.67
N SER A 350 -6.18 -12.67 21.98
CA SER A 350 -4.96 -12.05 22.52
C SER A 350 -3.86 -13.10 22.66
N VAL A 351 -2.68 -12.84 22.11
CA VAL A 351 -1.53 -13.75 22.17
C VAL A 351 -0.30 -13.01 22.69
N LEU A 352 0.43 -13.65 23.61
CA LEU A 352 1.74 -13.17 24.07
C LEU A 352 2.86 -13.94 23.35
N ILE A 353 3.67 -13.22 22.58
CA ILE A 353 4.85 -13.75 21.93
C ILE A 353 6.08 -13.46 22.79
N LYS A 354 6.87 -14.49 23.10
CA LYS A 354 8.16 -14.38 23.79
C LYS A 354 9.30 -14.74 22.83
N ALA A 355 10.42 -14.03 22.94
CA ALA A 355 11.62 -14.31 22.15
C ALA A 355 12.10 -15.76 22.34
N GLY A 356 12.56 -16.40 21.27
CA GLY A 356 13.08 -17.77 21.28
C GLY A 356 12.01 -18.86 21.49
N SER A 357 10.72 -18.50 21.52
CA SER A 357 9.64 -19.45 21.81
C SER A 357 8.60 -19.54 20.69
N THR A 358 7.92 -20.68 20.63
CA THR A 358 6.70 -20.87 19.83
C THR A 358 5.51 -20.94 20.76
N LYS A 359 4.59 -19.98 20.67
CA LYS A 359 3.31 -20.03 21.37
C LYS A 359 2.35 -20.94 20.60
N ILE A 360 1.82 -21.96 21.27
CA ILE A 360 0.73 -22.78 20.74
C ILE A 360 -0.60 -22.25 21.28
N GLN A 361 -1.52 -21.86 20.40
CA GLN A 361 -2.85 -21.37 20.78
C GLN A 361 -3.82 -21.45 19.60
N SER A 362 -5.05 -21.89 19.87
CA SER A 362 -6.12 -21.90 18.88
C SER A 362 -6.85 -20.55 18.83
N ILE A 363 -7.43 -20.21 17.67
CA ILE A 363 -8.31 -19.05 17.50
C ILE A 363 -9.67 -19.56 17.06
N ALA A 364 -10.72 -19.22 17.81
CA ALA A 364 -12.09 -19.57 17.46
C ALA A 364 -12.66 -18.53 16.50
N VAL A 365 -13.34 -18.99 15.46
CA VAL A 365 -14.22 -18.16 14.65
C VAL A 365 -15.47 -17.84 15.49
N SER A 366 -15.69 -16.55 15.75
CA SER A 366 -16.81 -16.05 16.55
C SER A 366 -17.90 -15.39 15.70
N TYR A 367 -17.60 -15.07 14.43
CA TYR A 367 -18.55 -14.45 13.53
C TYR A 367 -19.80 -15.30 13.35
N ASN A 368 -20.97 -14.68 13.47
CA ASN A 368 -22.25 -15.37 13.38
C ASN A 368 -22.87 -15.13 12.00
N MET A 369 -22.54 -16.01 11.05
CA MET A 369 -23.15 -16.00 9.72
C MET A 369 -24.60 -16.45 9.81
N THR A 370 -25.54 -15.67 9.26
CA THR A 370 -26.92 -16.15 9.13
C THR A 370 -26.99 -17.26 8.10
N SER A 371 -27.44 -18.44 8.49
CA SER A 371 -27.50 -19.62 7.61
C SER A 371 -28.63 -19.58 6.59
N LYS A 372 -29.78 -18.97 6.94
CA LYS A 372 -30.99 -18.90 6.10
C LYS A 372 -31.60 -17.49 6.14
N PRO A 373 -30.97 -16.50 5.49
CA PRO A 373 -31.61 -15.20 5.34
C PRO A 373 -32.81 -15.30 4.38
N ILE A 374 -33.74 -14.35 4.44
CA ILE A 374 -34.82 -14.21 3.46
C ILE A 374 -34.21 -13.98 2.07
N TRP A 375 -33.18 -13.15 2.01
CA TRP A 375 -32.33 -12.95 0.85
C TRP A 375 -30.96 -12.43 1.29
N ARG A 376 -29.95 -12.65 0.44
CA ARG A 376 -28.61 -12.07 0.56
C ARG A 376 -28.18 -11.53 -0.79
N ILE A 377 -27.50 -10.38 -0.77
CA ILE A 377 -26.87 -9.72 -1.91
C ILE A 377 -25.37 -9.64 -1.58
N GLY A 378 -24.54 -10.25 -2.42
CA GLY A 378 -23.09 -10.40 -2.17
C GLY A 378 -22.76 -11.55 -1.21
N GLU A 379 -21.51 -11.57 -0.75
CA GLU A 379 -20.96 -12.57 0.17
C GLU A 379 -20.27 -11.88 1.34
N TRP A 380 -20.49 -12.36 2.56
CA TRP A 380 -19.81 -11.82 3.74
C TRP A 380 -18.35 -12.28 3.74
N ASP A 381 -17.46 -11.51 3.11
CA ASP A 381 -16.04 -11.82 2.98
C ASP A 381 -15.13 -10.57 3.07
N GLY A 382 -15.73 -9.41 3.35
CA GLY A 382 -15.03 -8.15 3.59
C GLY A 382 -14.56 -7.51 2.29
N THR A 383 -15.13 -7.92 1.15
CA THR A 383 -14.77 -7.42 -0.18
C THR A 383 -16.02 -7.11 -0.99
N PRO A 384 -15.94 -6.20 -1.97
CA PRO A 384 -17.02 -6.02 -2.94
C PRO A 384 -17.04 -7.08 -4.05
N ASP A 385 -16.29 -8.17 -3.92
CA ASP A 385 -16.09 -9.14 -5.00
C ASP A 385 -17.44 -9.66 -5.53
N GLY A 386 -17.56 -9.72 -6.86
CA GLY A 386 -18.77 -10.18 -7.54
C GLY A 386 -19.84 -9.12 -7.76
N PHE A 387 -19.72 -7.92 -7.17
CA PHE A 387 -20.55 -6.77 -7.51
C PHE A 387 -20.12 -6.10 -8.82
N LEU A 388 -21.02 -5.32 -9.41
CA LEU A 388 -20.76 -4.51 -10.61
C LEU A 388 -19.54 -3.61 -10.37
N ASN A 389 -18.58 -3.66 -11.31
CA ASN A 389 -17.33 -2.89 -11.35
C ASN A 389 -16.26 -3.25 -10.29
N ALA A 390 -16.50 -4.21 -9.40
CA ALA A 390 -15.52 -4.62 -8.40
C ALA A 390 -14.22 -5.17 -9.03
N ASP A 391 -14.34 -5.85 -10.17
CA ASP A 391 -13.22 -6.41 -10.94
C ASP A 391 -12.30 -5.34 -11.56
N LYS A 392 -12.80 -4.10 -11.72
CA LYS A 392 -12.11 -3.01 -12.42
C LYS A 392 -11.55 -1.95 -11.47
N ILE A 393 -12.19 -1.72 -10.33
CA ILE A 393 -11.95 -0.54 -9.48
C ILE A 393 -10.50 -0.41 -9.02
N HIS A 394 -9.81 -1.53 -8.80
CA HIS A 394 -8.41 -1.55 -8.38
C HIS A 394 -7.42 -0.99 -9.41
N LYS A 395 -7.86 -0.79 -10.66
CA LYS A 395 -7.02 -0.50 -11.82
C LYS A 395 -7.49 0.70 -12.65
N MET A 396 -8.62 1.32 -12.30
CA MET A 396 -9.14 2.51 -12.98
C MET A 396 -10.12 3.29 -12.12
N HIS A 397 -10.35 4.56 -12.47
CA HIS A 397 -11.28 5.45 -11.80
C HIS A 397 -12.74 5.02 -12.02
N PRO A 398 -13.68 5.27 -11.08
CA PRO A 398 -15.12 5.07 -11.31
C PRO A 398 -15.69 5.74 -12.57
N SER A 399 -15.09 6.82 -13.05
CA SER A 399 -15.51 7.51 -14.28
C SER A 399 -14.91 6.94 -15.57
N ASP A 400 -14.07 5.90 -15.49
CA ASP A 400 -13.41 5.33 -16.66
C ASP A 400 -14.44 4.78 -17.65
N SER A 401 -14.24 5.00 -18.95
CA SER A 401 -15.19 4.59 -20.00
C SER A 401 -15.37 3.06 -20.09
N ARG A 402 -14.47 2.27 -19.49
CA ARG A 402 -14.58 0.80 -19.39
C ARG A 402 -15.43 0.34 -18.21
N MET A 403 -15.78 1.22 -17.28
CA MET A 403 -16.71 0.91 -16.18
C MET A 403 -18.12 0.72 -16.74
N SER A 404 -18.84 -0.26 -16.21
CA SER A 404 -20.28 -0.33 -16.44
C SER A 404 -20.94 0.87 -15.76
N ALA A 405 -22.00 1.41 -16.35
CA ALA A 405 -22.63 2.63 -15.85
C ALA A 405 -23.09 2.53 -14.39
N TRP A 406 -22.64 3.46 -13.56
CA TRP A 406 -23.16 3.68 -12.22
C TRP A 406 -24.51 4.38 -12.32
N LYS A 407 -25.59 3.71 -11.95
CA LYS A 407 -26.94 4.28 -12.02
C LYS A 407 -27.74 3.93 -10.78
N ALA A 408 -28.63 4.85 -10.39
CA ALA A 408 -29.74 4.50 -9.52
C ALA A 408 -30.48 3.31 -10.14
N LEU A 409 -30.84 2.32 -9.34
CA LEU A 409 -31.50 1.12 -9.83
C LEU A 409 -32.55 0.58 -8.86
N THR A 410 -33.43 -0.25 -9.40
CA THR A 410 -34.22 -1.18 -8.62
C THR A 410 -33.62 -2.57 -8.75
N PHE A 411 -33.18 -3.15 -7.64
CA PHE A 411 -32.59 -4.48 -7.56
C PHE A 411 -33.58 -5.47 -6.93
N LYS A 412 -33.86 -6.60 -7.57
CA LYS A 412 -34.75 -7.65 -7.05
C LYS A 412 -33.95 -8.67 -6.25
N ALA A 413 -33.95 -8.53 -4.92
CA ALA A 413 -33.21 -9.43 -4.05
C ALA A 413 -33.74 -10.87 -4.15
N GLY A 414 -32.82 -11.84 -4.26
CA GLY A 414 -33.14 -13.25 -4.47
C GLY A 414 -33.48 -13.63 -5.91
N SER A 415 -33.41 -12.69 -6.87
CA SER A 415 -33.64 -12.98 -8.30
C SER A 415 -32.59 -12.37 -9.20
N ASP A 416 -32.24 -11.10 -9.01
CA ASP A 416 -31.18 -10.45 -9.79
C ASP A 416 -29.81 -10.98 -9.34
N ALA A 417 -28.88 -11.13 -10.29
CA ALA A 417 -27.52 -11.56 -10.00
C ALA A 417 -26.76 -10.47 -9.20
N ASN A 418 -25.90 -10.89 -8.26
CA ASN A 418 -25.06 -9.96 -7.49
C ASN A 418 -24.25 -9.00 -8.37
N SER A 419 -23.81 -9.45 -9.55
CA SER A 419 -23.07 -8.63 -10.52
C SER A 419 -23.86 -7.46 -11.11
N ALA A 420 -25.17 -7.39 -10.90
CA ALA A 420 -25.99 -6.22 -11.24
C ALA A 420 -26.06 -5.18 -10.10
N PHE A 421 -25.70 -5.55 -8.86
CA PHE A 421 -25.65 -4.63 -7.73
C PHE A 421 -24.32 -3.85 -7.76
N PRO A 422 -24.31 -2.51 -7.61
CA PRO A 422 -23.09 -1.72 -7.66
C PRO A 422 -22.21 -1.98 -6.44
N MET A 423 -20.90 -2.15 -6.66
CA MET A 423 -19.95 -2.33 -5.54
C MET A 423 -19.93 -1.12 -4.57
N ALA A 424 -20.30 0.06 -5.05
CA ALA A 424 -20.31 1.30 -4.29
C ALA A 424 -21.56 2.14 -4.61
N GLN A 425 -22.01 2.88 -3.61
CA GLN A 425 -23.04 3.91 -3.76
C GLN A 425 -22.43 5.28 -3.48
N PHE A 426 -22.53 6.19 -4.46
CA PHE A 426 -22.11 7.58 -4.38
C PHE A 426 -23.34 8.48 -4.37
N ARG A 427 -23.42 9.38 -3.39
CA ARG A 427 -24.55 10.32 -3.23
C ARG A 427 -24.80 11.15 -4.50
N GLY A 428 -23.74 11.53 -5.20
CA GLY A 428 -23.81 12.35 -6.42
C GLY A 428 -23.97 11.57 -7.74
N VAL A 429 -24.12 10.24 -7.73
CA VAL A 429 -24.09 9.43 -8.97
C VAL A 429 -25.25 8.42 -9.07
N ASN A 430 -25.32 7.47 -8.14
CA ASN A 430 -26.24 6.32 -8.22
C ASN A 430 -27.15 6.18 -7.00
N ASP A 431 -27.32 7.27 -6.25
CA ASP A 431 -28.28 7.39 -5.16
C ASP A 431 -29.65 7.82 -5.70
N PRO A 432 -30.78 7.13 -5.41
CA PRO A 432 -30.95 5.96 -4.55
C PRO A 432 -30.78 4.60 -5.24
N ILE A 433 -30.51 3.58 -4.42
CA ILE A 433 -30.70 2.16 -4.77
C ILE A 433 -31.98 1.68 -4.09
N THR A 434 -32.89 1.06 -4.85
CA THR A 434 -34.13 0.47 -4.32
C THR A 434 -34.05 -1.05 -4.38
N ILE A 435 -34.12 -1.73 -3.24
CA ILE A 435 -34.19 -3.19 -3.16
C ILE A 435 -35.67 -3.61 -3.11
N ARG A 436 -36.10 -4.44 -4.06
CA ARG A 436 -37.41 -5.10 -4.08
C ARG A 436 -37.29 -6.54 -3.62
N PHE A 437 -38.21 -6.97 -2.79
CA PHE A 437 -38.30 -8.34 -2.28
C PHE A 437 -39.74 -8.68 -1.94
N SER A 438 -40.03 -9.97 -1.73
CA SER A 438 -41.35 -10.42 -1.28
C SER A 438 -41.26 -11.09 0.07
N LEU A 439 -42.30 -10.92 0.90
CA LEU A 439 -42.46 -11.60 2.17
C LEU A 439 -43.70 -12.49 2.16
N THR A 440 -43.62 -13.65 2.79
CA THR A 440 -44.82 -14.41 3.15
C THR A 440 -45.63 -13.66 4.21
N ALA A 441 -46.91 -14.01 4.36
CA ALA A 441 -47.75 -13.44 5.41
C ALA A 441 -47.17 -13.68 6.82
N ALA A 442 -46.57 -14.84 7.07
CA ALA A 442 -45.88 -15.13 8.33
C ALA A 442 -44.63 -14.25 8.50
N GLN A 443 -43.88 -14.02 7.41
CA GLN A 443 -42.68 -13.21 7.48
C GLN A 443 -42.96 -11.73 7.80
N ALA A 444 -44.03 -11.17 7.22
CA ALA A 444 -44.42 -9.77 7.39
C ALA A 444 -45.00 -9.45 8.78
N LYS A 445 -45.49 -10.46 9.53
CA LYS A 445 -46.07 -10.27 10.87
C LYS A 445 -45.05 -10.01 11.97
N THR A 446 -43.76 -10.25 11.72
CA THR A 446 -42.70 -10.06 12.71
C THR A 446 -41.72 -9.01 12.23
N SER A 447 -41.10 -8.30 13.16
CA SER A 447 -39.96 -7.42 12.84
C SER A 447 -38.86 -8.22 12.13
N ARG A 448 -38.11 -7.53 11.27
CA ARG A 448 -37.00 -8.09 10.48
C ARG A 448 -35.74 -7.30 10.73
N THR A 449 -34.58 -7.92 10.53
CA THR A 449 -33.31 -7.21 10.63
C THR A 449 -32.67 -7.13 9.26
N LEU A 450 -32.47 -5.90 8.77
CA LEU A 450 -31.64 -5.65 7.60
C LEU A 450 -30.20 -5.44 8.07
N LYS A 451 -29.26 -6.22 7.53
CA LYS A 451 -27.84 -6.03 7.76
C LYS A 451 -27.16 -5.49 6.51
N ILE A 452 -26.26 -4.53 6.69
CA ILE A 452 -25.47 -3.91 5.61
C ILE A 452 -24.02 -3.88 6.06
N GLY A 453 -23.18 -4.64 5.36
CA GLY A 453 -21.72 -4.62 5.49
C GLY A 453 -21.12 -3.59 4.57
N LEU A 454 -20.28 -2.73 5.13
CA LEU A 454 -19.46 -1.79 4.36
C LEU A 454 -18.00 -2.10 4.60
N THR A 455 -17.23 -2.21 3.52
CA THR A 455 -15.78 -2.38 3.57
C THR A 455 -15.07 -1.04 3.69
N LEU A 456 -15.66 0.02 3.13
CA LEU A 456 -15.12 1.38 3.10
C LEU A 456 -16.27 2.40 3.09
N ALA A 457 -16.06 3.52 3.78
CA ALA A 457 -16.86 4.73 3.64
C ALA A 457 -15.93 5.94 3.53
N GLN A 458 -16.33 6.97 2.78
CA GLN A 458 -15.59 8.24 2.65
C GLN A 458 -16.51 9.44 2.85
N SER A 459 -15.92 10.59 3.20
CA SER A 459 -16.65 11.85 3.42
C SER A 459 -17.84 11.68 4.37
N SER A 460 -17.63 11.04 5.52
CA SER A 460 -18.65 10.74 6.54
C SER A 460 -19.87 9.94 6.07
N ALA A 461 -19.78 9.23 4.93
CA ALA A 461 -20.89 8.45 4.40
C ALA A 461 -21.34 7.31 5.33
N ARG A 462 -22.62 6.96 5.21
CA ARG A 462 -23.27 5.78 5.80
C ARG A 462 -24.57 5.49 5.06
N SER A 463 -25.05 4.25 5.11
CA SER A 463 -26.34 3.89 4.52
C SER A 463 -27.49 4.46 5.36
N SER A 464 -28.45 5.13 4.71
CA SER A 464 -29.76 5.47 5.28
C SER A 464 -30.82 4.59 4.63
N VAL A 465 -31.78 4.14 5.43
CA VAL A 465 -32.73 3.08 5.08
C VAL A 465 -34.16 3.58 5.26
N THR A 466 -34.97 3.45 4.23
CA THR A 466 -36.43 3.65 4.30
C THR A 466 -37.14 2.41 3.75
N VAL A 467 -38.18 1.94 4.44
CA VAL A 467 -38.93 0.73 4.08
C VAL A 467 -40.37 1.09 3.75
N ASN A 468 -40.82 0.70 2.54
CA ASN A 468 -42.19 0.90 2.04
C ASN A 468 -42.73 2.34 2.12
N GLY A 469 -41.86 3.35 2.30
CA GLY A 469 -42.27 4.73 2.61
C GLY A 469 -42.97 4.89 3.97
N LYS A 470 -43.01 3.84 4.80
CA LYS A 470 -43.71 3.81 6.10
C LYS A 470 -42.79 3.99 7.30
N TRP A 471 -41.51 3.63 7.13
CA TRP A 471 -40.53 3.68 8.21
C TRP A 471 -39.16 4.09 7.67
N THR A 472 -38.48 4.96 8.40
CA THR A 472 -37.11 5.39 8.12
C THR A 472 -36.27 5.09 9.35
N ALA A 473 -35.14 4.43 9.14
CA ALA A 473 -34.20 4.13 10.20
C ALA A 473 -33.54 5.41 10.72
N ALA A 474 -33.19 5.40 12.01
CA ALA A 474 -32.23 6.38 12.54
C ALA A 474 -30.91 6.28 11.76
N VAL A 475 -30.31 7.44 11.44
CA VAL A 475 -29.04 7.49 10.70
C VAL A 475 -27.91 7.05 11.63
N PRO A 476 -27.13 6.01 11.29
CA PRO A 476 -26.10 5.51 12.18
C PRO A 476 -24.83 6.37 12.13
N ALA A 477 -23.93 6.15 13.09
CA ALA A 477 -22.60 6.75 13.10
C ALA A 477 -21.78 6.29 11.88
N SER A 478 -21.04 7.20 11.26
CA SER A 478 -20.10 6.89 10.18
C SER A 478 -18.78 6.34 10.73
N VAL A 479 -18.14 5.47 9.95
CA VAL A 479 -16.77 4.99 10.17
C VAL A 479 -15.83 5.43 9.04
N ALA A 480 -16.20 6.48 8.30
CA ALA A 480 -15.47 6.89 7.12
C ALA A 480 -13.98 7.13 7.40
N VAL A 481 -13.14 6.70 6.46
CA VAL A 481 -11.72 7.02 6.48
C VAL A 481 -11.51 8.52 6.25
N LYS A 482 -10.35 9.03 6.66
CA LYS A 482 -10.03 10.47 6.58
C LYS A 482 -9.71 10.95 5.17
N THR A 483 -9.28 10.06 4.27
CA THR A 483 -8.85 10.41 2.91
C THR A 483 -9.57 9.56 1.86
N ARG A 484 -9.52 9.98 0.59
CA ARG A 484 -10.16 9.29 -0.55
C ARG A 484 -9.85 7.79 -0.58
N GLY A 485 -10.75 6.94 -1.07
CA GLY A 485 -10.46 5.51 -1.21
C GLY A 485 -10.85 4.95 -2.55
N VAL A 486 -12.16 4.88 -2.81
CA VAL A 486 -12.71 4.18 -3.98
C VAL A 486 -12.22 4.76 -5.32
N THR A 487 -12.05 6.08 -5.42
CA THR A 487 -11.53 6.75 -6.63
C THR A 487 -10.05 6.46 -6.88
N ARG A 488 -9.34 5.99 -5.86
CA ARG A 488 -7.92 5.59 -5.88
C ARG A 488 -7.75 4.06 -5.93
N GLY A 489 -8.81 3.33 -6.26
CA GLY A 489 -8.79 1.87 -6.38
C GLY A 489 -8.66 1.13 -5.07
N VAL A 490 -9.01 1.77 -3.96
CA VAL A 490 -9.04 1.16 -2.62
C VAL A 490 -10.49 0.82 -2.26
N THR A 491 -10.72 -0.43 -1.86
CA THR A 491 -12.03 -0.91 -1.39
C THR A 491 -12.03 -1.28 0.08
N VAL A 492 -10.87 -1.19 0.75
CA VAL A 492 -10.67 -1.57 2.15
C VAL A 492 -10.54 -0.31 3.01
N GLY A 493 -11.29 -0.26 4.09
CA GLY A 493 -11.26 0.81 5.08
C GLY A 493 -11.67 0.30 6.45
N ASN A 494 -12.31 1.16 7.25
CA ASN A 494 -12.88 0.73 8.51
C ASN A 494 -14.16 -0.08 8.23
N TYR A 495 -14.06 -1.40 8.34
CA TYR A 495 -15.21 -2.27 8.15
C TYR A 495 -16.33 -1.95 9.14
N LYS A 496 -17.57 -1.91 8.66
CA LYS A 496 -18.74 -1.70 9.52
C LYS A 496 -19.92 -2.53 9.07
N LEU A 497 -20.45 -3.31 10.02
CA LEU A 497 -21.76 -3.92 9.94
C LEU A 497 -22.79 -2.98 10.57
N TYR A 498 -23.77 -2.54 9.79
CA TYR A 498 -24.98 -1.87 10.29
C TYR A 498 -26.13 -2.87 10.35
N GLU A 499 -26.86 -2.87 11.45
CA GLU A 499 -28.06 -3.69 11.65
C GLU A 499 -29.25 -2.78 11.94
N TYR A 500 -30.30 -2.93 11.16
CA TYR A 500 -31.52 -2.13 11.23
C TYR A 500 -32.70 -3.03 11.56
N THR A 501 -33.31 -2.83 12.73
CA THR A 501 -34.56 -3.48 13.09
C THR A 501 -35.73 -2.78 12.42
N ILE A 502 -36.29 -3.42 11.39
CA ILE A 502 -37.46 -2.98 10.67
C ILE A 502 -38.71 -3.47 11.42
N PRO A 503 -39.58 -2.58 11.91
CA PRO A 503 -40.79 -2.99 12.61
C PRO A 503 -41.78 -3.68 11.66
N SER A 504 -42.54 -4.66 12.15
CA SER A 504 -43.57 -5.35 11.34
C SER A 504 -44.62 -4.40 10.77
N SER A 505 -44.91 -3.28 11.45
CA SER A 505 -45.83 -2.24 10.96
C SER A 505 -45.37 -1.58 9.65
N ALA A 506 -44.06 -1.65 9.34
CA ALA A 506 -43.50 -1.18 8.08
C ALA A 506 -43.56 -2.21 6.96
N LEU A 507 -43.87 -3.48 7.25
CA LEU A 507 -43.82 -4.61 6.32
C LEU A 507 -45.21 -5.02 5.86
N VAL A 508 -45.29 -5.62 4.68
CA VAL A 508 -46.53 -6.19 4.13
C VAL A 508 -46.29 -7.58 3.56
N ALA A 509 -47.33 -8.41 3.51
CA ALA A 509 -47.27 -9.66 2.76
C ALA A 509 -47.19 -9.34 1.25
N GLY A 510 -46.40 -10.11 0.50
CA GLY A 510 -46.11 -9.82 -0.91
C GLY A 510 -44.99 -8.79 -1.06
N ALA A 511 -45.12 -7.87 -2.01
CA ALA A 511 -44.05 -7.00 -2.44
C ALA A 511 -43.70 -5.92 -1.40
N ASN A 512 -42.41 -5.78 -1.10
CA ASN A 512 -41.84 -4.77 -0.23
C ASN A 512 -40.67 -4.06 -0.93
N THR A 513 -40.35 -2.85 -0.46
CA THR A 513 -39.20 -2.06 -0.91
C THR A 513 -38.36 -1.57 0.26
N ILE A 514 -37.04 -1.65 0.10
CA ILE A 514 -36.05 -0.93 0.90
C ILE A 514 -35.38 0.09 -0.02
N LYS A 515 -35.48 1.37 0.31
CA LYS A 515 -34.72 2.45 -0.35
C LYS A 515 -33.46 2.70 0.46
N LEU A 516 -32.30 2.54 -0.19
CA LEU A 516 -30.99 2.87 0.34
C LEU A 516 -30.53 4.21 -0.23
N THR A 517 -30.18 5.13 0.66
CA THR A 517 -29.53 6.39 0.30
C THR A 517 -28.21 6.58 1.04
N VAL A 518 -27.36 7.48 0.56
CA VAL A 518 -26.14 7.86 1.27
C VAL A 518 -26.42 9.07 2.16
N ALA A 519 -26.38 8.87 3.48
CA ALA A 519 -26.39 9.98 4.42
C ALA A 519 -24.94 10.45 4.67
N SER A 520 -24.72 11.76 4.64
CA SER A 520 -23.48 12.38 5.09
C SER A 520 -23.72 13.82 5.57
N GLY A 521 -22.94 14.24 6.57
CA GLY A 521 -22.88 15.64 7.01
C GLY A 521 -21.85 16.49 6.27
N ALA A 522 -21.03 15.88 5.41
CA ALA A 522 -20.10 16.60 4.54
C ALA A 522 -20.85 17.16 3.31
N SER A 523 -20.39 18.30 2.79
CA SER A 523 -20.84 18.79 1.47
C SER A 523 -20.22 17.97 0.34
N ASP A 524 -20.95 17.79 -0.76
CA ASP A 524 -20.40 17.15 -1.95
C ASP A 524 -19.69 18.19 -2.83
N PRO A 525 -18.49 17.88 -3.34
CA PRO A 525 -17.82 18.70 -4.34
C PRO A 525 -18.48 18.52 -5.73
N ALA A 526 -18.04 19.31 -6.71
CA ALA A 526 -18.57 19.27 -8.08
C ALA A 526 -18.25 17.94 -8.78
N GLU A 527 -17.09 17.34 -8.48
CA GLU A 527 -16.69 16.03 -8.98
C GLU A 527 -17.55 14.95 -8.33
N LYS A 528 -18.49 14.39 -9.10
CA LYS A 528 -19.54 13.49 -8.57
C LYS A 528 -19.02 12.26 -7.83
N PHE A 529 -17.83 11.75 -8.19
CA PHE A 529 -17.23 10.58 -7.54
C PHE A 529 -16.47 10.89 -6.24
N LEU A 530 -16.23 12.17 -5.95
CA LEU A 530 -15.75 12.65 -4.65
C LEU A 530 -16.87 12.89 -3.64
N ALA A 531 -18.14 12.82 -4.08
CA ALA A 531 -19.28 12.83 -3.19
C ALA A 531 -19.18 11.73 -2.13
N ALA A 532 -19.92 11.91 -1.03
CA ALA A 532 -20.04 10.90 0.01
C ALA A 532 -20.38 9.54 -0.60
N SER A 533 -19.62 8.51 -0.24
CA SER A 533 -19.81 7.16 -0.79
C SER A 533 -19.44 6.06 0.17
N VAL A 534 -20.06 4.90 -0.08
CA VAL A 534 -19.84 3.64 0.64
C VAL A 534 -19.49 2.54 -0.35
N VAL A 535 -18.66 1.59 0.07
CA VAL A 535 -18.37 0.34 -0.63
C VAL A 535 -19.00 -0.80 0.15
N PHE A 536 -19.76 -1.66 -0.53
CA PHE A 536 -20.47 -2.76 0.09
C PHE A 536 -19.59 -4.02 0.20
N ASP A 537 -19.82 -4.78 1.28
CA ASP A 537 -19.41 -6.17 1.44
C ASP A 537 -20.57 -7.09 1.05
N ALA A 538 -21.62 -7.07 1.88
CA ALA A 538 -22.86 -7.80 1.62
C ALA A 538 -24.05 -7.12 2.31
N LEU A 539 -25.25 -7.47 1.84
CA LEU A 539 -26.51 -7.07 2.46
C LEU A 539 -27.38 -8.31 2.65
N GLU A 540 -28.10 -8.40 3.77
CA GLU A 540 -29.08 -9.48 3.97
C GLU A 540 -30.27 -9.02 4.82
N LEU A 541 -31.42 -9.67 4.60
CA LEU A 541 -32.60 -9.52 5.45
C LEU A 541 -32.88 -10.83 6.17
N VAL A 542 -33.10 -10.75 7.47
CA VAL A 542 -33.36 -11.91 8.36
C VAL A 542 -34.69 -11.78 9.10
#